data_AF-A0A101GWD0-F1
#
_entry.id   AF-A0A101GWD0-F1
#
_cell.length_a   1.000
_cell.length_b   1.000
_cell.length_c   1.000
_cell.angle_alpha   90.00
_cell.angle_beta   90.00
_cell.angle_gamma   90.00
#
_symmetry.space_group_name_H-M   'P 1'
#
loop_
_entity.id
_entity.type
_entity.pdbx_description
1 polymer ?
#
loop_
_entity_poly.entity_id
_entity_poly.type
_entity_poly.pdbx_seq_one_letter_code
_entity_poly.pdbx_strand_id
1 'polypeptide(L)'
;MSNRQLSLEEILDLELILAKKLVSAAGTQQHALREGNLKELNKVNNFILETNEKMVFLNLKKTEYLSQGKENPYEEKAEVAQLKKNIVNLVQQLKEKFEINALLSQNGINFHHQILSILCSPDQQKVYNTKGKVKENLQVNQMIDRVF
;
A
#
# COMPACT_ATOMS: atom_id res chain seq x y z
N MET A 1 27.34 6.43 -14.84
CA MET A 1 27.04 5.72 -13.58
C MET A 1 27.55 4.31 -13.74
N SER A 2 28.44 3.83 -12.87
CA SER A 2 29.03 2.49 -13.02
C SER A 2 27.94 1.42 -12.89
N ASN A 3 27.92 0.46 -13.82
CA ASN A 3 27.11 -0.76 -13.75
C ASN A 3 27.67 -1.65 -12.61
N ARG A 4 27.52 -1.21 -11.35
CA ARG A 4 27.86 -2.05 -10.20
C ARG A 4 26.80 -3.13 -10.08
N GLN A 5 27.22 -4.37 -10.28
CA GLN A 5 26.35 -5.50 -10.09
C GLN A 5 26.24 -5.82 -8.59
N LEU A 6 25.01 -5.87 -8.08
CA LEU A 6 24.76 -6.20 -6.66
C LEU A 6 24.83 -7.71 -6.45
N SER A 7 25.39 -8.13 -5.32
CA SER A 7 25.30 -9.50 -4.83
C SER A 7 23.91 -9.81 -4.27
N LEU A 8 23.54 -11.10 -4.17
CA LEU A 8 22.26 -11.50 -3.60
C LEU A 8 22.10 -11.05 -2.14
N GLU A 9 23.19 -11.09 -1.36
CA GLU A 9 23.19 -10.67 0.04
C GLU A 9 22.93 -9.15 0.15
N GLU A 10 23.62 -8.32 -0.64
CA GLU A 10 23.36 -6.88 -0.71
C GLU A 10 21.90 -6.57 -1.13
N ILE A 11 21.35 -7.32 -2.07
CA ILE A 11 19.95 -7.17 -2.49
C ILE A 11 19.00 -7.50 -1.34
N LEU A 12 19.21 -8.62 -0.66
CA LEU A 12 18.36 -9.06 0.46
C LEU A 12 18.45 -8.12 1.67
N ASP A 13 19.63 -7.58 1.96
CA ASP A 13 19.78 -6.57 3.02
C ASP A 13 19.02 -5.29 2.71
N LEU A 14 19.08 -4.82 1.46
CA LEU A 14 18.30 -3.66 1.02
C LEU A 14 16.80 -3.95 1.07
N GLU A 15 16.35 -5.13 0.63
CA GLU A 15 14.96 -5.58 0.74
C GLU A 15 14.51 -5.58 2.21
N LEU A 16 15.34 -6.09 3.12
CA LEU A 16 15.05 -6.13 4.55
C LEU A 16 14.87 -4.73 5.13
N ILE A 17 15.73 -3.78 4.77
CA ILE A 17 15.64 -2.38 5.21
C ILE A 17 14.33 -1.74 4.72
N LEU A 18 14.01 -1.91 3.43
CA LEU A 18 12.79 -1.36 2.85
C LEU A 18 11.54 -2.01 3.44
N ALA A 19 11.55 -3.32 3.70
CA ALA A 19 10.43 -4.04 4.31
C ALA A 19 10.14 -3.53 5.73
N LYS A 20 11.19 -3.29 6.55
CA LYS A 20 11.03 -2.66 7.87
C LYS A 20 10.41 -1.27 7.78
N LYS A 21 10.85 -0.45 6.81
CA LYS A 21 10.29 0.88 6.56
C LYS A 21 8.82 0.82 6.17
N LEU A 22 8.43 -0.12 5.31
CA LEU A 22 7.04 -0.34 4.90
C LEU A 22 6.16 -0.76 6.08
N VAL A 23 6.63 -1.69 6.93
CA VAL A 23 5.88 -2.11 8.12
C VAL A 23 5.64 -0.95 9.08
N SER A 24 6.66 -0.11 9.30
CA SER A 24 6.53 1.09 10.12
C SER A 24 5.56 2.10 9.50
N ALA A 25 5.68 2.38 8.20
CA ALA A 25 4.80 3.29 7.48
C ALA A 25 3.34 2.79 7.46
N ALA A 26 3.09 1.49 7.28
CA ALA A 26 1.76 0.91 7.37
C ALA A 26 1.16 1.09 8.78
N GLY A 27 1.99 1.03 9.83
CA GLY A 27 1.58 1.35 11.20
C GLY A 27 1.20 2.83 11.38
N THR A 28 1.99 3.74 10.82
CA THR A 28 1.67 5.18 10.83
C THR A 28 0.39 5.48 10.04
N GLN A 29 0.21 4.84 8.88
CA GLN A 29 -1.01 4.93 8.08
C GLN A 29 -2.24 4.46 8.87
N GLN A 30 -2.11 3.34 9.60
CA GLN A 30 -3.16 2.82 10.47
C GLN A 30 -3.58 3.84 11.54
N HIS A 31 -2.61 4.49 12.18
CA HIS A 31 -2.88 5.51 13.19
C HIS A 31 -3.53 6.75 12.56
N ALA A 32 -3.00 7.25 11.45
CA ALA A 32 -3.57 8.40 10.74
C ALA A 32 -5.03 8.15 10.29
N LEU A 33 -5.36 6.93 9.86
CA LEU A 33 -6.73 6.53 9.53
C LEU A 33 -7.67 6.56 10.74
N ARG A 34 -7.20 6.13 11.92
CA ARG A 34 -7.99 6.15 13.17
C ARG A 34 -8.25 7.57 13.66
N GLU A 35 -7.26 8.44 13.55
CA GLU A 35 -7.35 9.84 13.99
C GLU A 35 -8.00 10.75 12.94
N GLY A 36 -8.31 10.25 11.73
CA GLY A 36 -8.78 11.08 10.62
C GLY A 36 -7.76 12.13 10.14
N ASN A 37 -6.45 11.90 10.39
CA ASN A 37 -5.39 12.85 10.05
C ASN A 37 -5.01 12.75 8.57
N LEU A 38 -5.73 13.49 7.72
CA LEU A 38 -5.54 13.47 6.26
C LEU A 38 -4.14 13.92 5.81
N LYS A 39 -3.53 14.87 6.51
CA LYS A 39 -2.18 15.37 6.16
C LYS A 39 -1.12 14.29 6.35
N GLU A 40 -1.16 13.60 7.50
CA GLU A 40 -0.24 12.50 7.77
C GLU A 40 -0.54 11.30 6.87
N LEU A 41 -1.81 11.03 6.59
CA LEU A 41 -2.23 9.97 5.66
C LEU A 41 -1.66 10.18 4.25
N ASN A 42 -1.73 11.40 3.70
CA ASN A 42 -1.16 11.70 2.39
C ASN A 42 0.37 11.56 2.38
N LYS A 43 1.04 12.06 3.43
CA LYS A 43 2.49 11.95 3.56
C LYS A 43 2.95 10.49 3.60
N VAL A 44 2.30 9.66 4.40
CA VAL A 44 2.68 8.24 4.54
C VAL A 44 2.33 7.44 3.28
N ASN A 45 1.24 7.76 2.59
CA ASN A 45 0.90 7.13 1.30
C ASN A 45 1.99 7.37 0.25
N ASN A 46 2.46 8.61 0.12
CA ASN A 46 3.56 8.95 -0.81
C ASN A 46 4.84 8.18 -0.45
N PHE A 47 5.19 8.14 0.84
CA PHE A 47 6.35 7.38 1.30
C PHE A 47 6.24 5.87 0.99
N ILE A 48 5.06 5.28 1.17
CA ILE A 48 4.80 3.87 0.84
C ILE A 48 4.97 3.63 -0.67
N LEU A 49 4.44 4.49 -1.52
CA LEU A 49 4.57 4.39 -2.98
C LEU A 49 6.04 4.44 -3.42
N GLU A 50 6.78 5.46 -2.98
CA GLU A 50 8.21 5.60 -3.30
C GLU A 50 9.04 4.41 -2.79
N THR A 51 8.69 3.86 -1.63
CA THR A 51 9.39 2.71 -1.05
C THR A 51 9.06 1.43 -1.83
N ASN A 52 7.82 1.27 -2.31
CA ASN A 52 7.43 0.16 -3.16
C ASN A 52 8.13 0.19 -4.52
N GLU A 53 8.31 1.35 -5.14
CA GLU A 53 9.09 1.48 -6.39
C GLU A 53 10.52 0.98 -6.22
N LYS A 54 11.17 1.33 -5.10
CA LYS A 54 12.52 0.83 -4.76
C LYS A 54 12.52 -0.69 -4.56
N MET A 55 11.46 -1.24 -3.96
CA MET A 55 11.32 -2.69 -3.78
C MET A 55 11.15 -3.42 -5.12
N VAL A 56 10.35 -2.86 -6.04
CA VAL A 56 10.21 -3.39 -7.41
C VAL A 56 11.55 -3.40 -8.13
N PHE A 57 12.34 -2.33 -8.00
CA PHE A 57 13.69 -2.29 -8.57
C PHE A 57 14.60 -3.40 -8.00
N LEU A 58 14.60 -3.62 -6.68
CA LEU A 58 15.38 -4.70 -6.07
C LEU A 58 14.94 -6.09 -6.53
N ASN A 59 13.63 -6.31 -6.66
CA ASN A 59 13.09 -7.57 -7.21
C ASN A 59 13.60 -7.82 -8.63
N LEU A 60 13.64 -6.80 -9.49
CA LEU A 60 14.21 -6.92 -10.84
C LEU A 60 15.69 -7.30 -10.78
N LYS A 61 16.48 -6.67 -9.88
CA LYS A 61 17.89 -7.02 -9.68
C LYS A 61 18.10 -8.43 -9.14
N LYS A 62 17.19 -8.91 -8.31
CA LYS A 62 17.18 -10.29 -7.83
C LYS A 62 16.92 -11.26 -8.97
N THR A 63 15.94 -10.99 -9.82
CA THR A 63 15.66 -11.81 -11.03
C THR A 63 16.85 -11.81 -11.99
N GLU A 64 17.50 -10.67 -12.22
CA GLU A 64 18.75 -10.57 -13.01
C GLU A 64 19.89 -11.41 -12.41
N TYR A 65 20.03 -11.42 -11.08
CA TYR A 65 21.04 -12.25 -10.39
C TYR A 65 20.77 -13.74 -10.60
N LEU A 66 19.51 -14.16 -10.43
CA LEU A 66 19.09 -15.56 -10.54
C LEU A 66 19.22 -16.09 -11.98
N SER A 67 18.89 -15.27 -12.99
CA SER A 67 18.97 -15.68 -14.40
C SER A 67 20.39 -15.89 -14.92
N GLN A 68 21.41 -15.42 -14.20
CA GLN A 68 22.82 -15.62 -14.55
C GLN A 68 23.38 -16.99 -14.14
N GLY A 69 22.54 -17.90 -13.61
CA GLY A 69 22.99 -19.24 -13.22
C GLY A 69 23.99 -19.23 -12.06
N LYS A 70 24.05 -18.15 -11.28
CA LYS A 70 24.93 -18.00 -10.10
C LYS A 70 24.42 -18.78 -8.87
N GLU A 71 23.27 -19.43 -8.97
CA GLU A 71 22.83 -20.40 -7.96
C GLU A 71 23.54 -21.72 -8.20
N ASN A 72 24.55 -21.99 -7.37
CA ASN A 72 24.96 -23.36 -7.10
C ASN A 72 24.05 -23.84 -5.94
N PRO A 73 23.13 -24.79 -6.16
CA PRO A 73 22.03 -25.09 -5.22
C PRO A 73 22.46 -25.82 -3.93
N TYR A 74 23.77 -25.99 -3.69
CA TYR A 74 24.28 -26.87 -2.64
C TYR A 74 24.83 -26.18 -1.38
N GLU A 75 24.99 -24.85 -1.37
CA GLU A 75 25.42 -24.12 -0.16
C GLU A 75 24.73 -22.74 -0.06
N GLU A 76 23.45 -22.73 0.30
CA GLU A 76 22.86 -21.48 0.79
C GLU A 76 23.48 -21.14 2.15
N LYS A 77 24.27 -20.06 2.20
CA LYS A 77 24.83 -19.56 3.46
C LYS A 77 23.70 -19.33 4.48
N ALA A 78 23.91 -19.73 5.73
CA ALA A 78 22.92 -19.57 6.80
C ALA A 78 22.43 -18.12 6.96
N GLU A 79 23.29 -17.14 6.69
CA GLU A 79 22.98 -15.70 6.71
C GLU A 79 21.92 -15.33 5.66
N VAL A 80 22.05 -15.83 4.42
CA VAL A 80 21.11 -15.60 3.32
C VAL A 80 19.75 -16.22 3.63
N ALA A 81 19.74 -17.44 4.15
CA ALA A 81 18.52 -18.12 4.58
C ALA A 81 17.80 -17.33 5.70
N GLN A 82 18.56 -16.80 6.66
CA GLN A 82 18.02 -15.98 7.74
C GLN A 82 17.46 -14.65 7.22
N LEU A 83 18.12 -13.99 6.27
CA LEU A 83 17.62 -12.77 5.63
C LEU A 83 16.28 -13.03 4.92
N LYS A 84 16.18 -14.09 4.12
CA LYS A 84 14.93 -14.50 3.47
C LYS A 84 13.81 -14.72 4.49
N LYS A 85 14.09 -15.46 5.57
CA LYS A 85 13.12 -15.70 6.66
C LYS A 85 12.64 -14.40 7.31
N ASN A 86 13.57 -13.47 7.59
CA ASN A 86 13.24 -12.17 8.18
C ASN A 86 12.35 -11.33 7.23
N ILE A 87 12.65 -11.32 5.94
CA ILE A 87 11.85 -10.63 4.92
C ILE A 87 10.44 -11.21 4.86
N VAL A 88 10.30 -12.55 4.82
CA VAL A 88 8.99 -13.22 4.81
C VAL A 88 8.16 -12.83 6.04
N ASN A 89 8.76 -12.82 7.23
CA ASN A 89 8.07 -12.39 8.45
C ASN A 89 7.58 -10.94 8.37
N LEU A 90 8.38 -10.03 7.80
CA LEU A 90 7.99 -8.63 7.62
C LEU A 90 6.89 -8.46 6.58
N VAL A 91 6.92 -9.24 5.49
CA VAL A 91 5.86 -9.24 4.47
C VAL A 91 4.54 -9.70 5.09
N GLN A 92 4.57 -10.72 5.96
CA GLN A 92 3.38 -11.17 6.68
C GLN A 92 2.82 -10.07 7.61
N GLN A 93 3.68 -9.39 8.38
CA GLN A 93 3.26 -8.25 9.21
C GLN A 93 2.69 -7.10 8.38
N LEU A 94 3.28 -6.83 7.21
CA LEU A 94 2.83 -5.78 6.31
C LEU A 94 1.44 -6.10 5.74
N LYS A 95 1.20 -7.36 5.37
CA LYS A 95 -0.10 -7.84 4.91
C LYS A 95 -1.18 -7.60 5.96
N GLU A 96 -0.94 -8.04 7.20
CA GLU A 96 -1.90 -7.87 8.31
C GLU A 96 -2.23 -6.39 8.55
N LYS A 97 -1.22 -5.51 8.49
CA LYS A 97 -1.45 -4.06 8.63
C LYS A 97 -2.27 -3.49 7.48
N PHE A 98 -1.96 -3.85 6.24
CA PHE A 98 -2.73 -3.35 5.10
C PHE A 98 -4.17 -3.87 5.07
N GLU A 99 -4.43 -5.09 5.53
CA GLU A 99 -5.79 -5.60 5.70
C GLU A 99 -6.59 -4.74 6.71
N ILE A 100 -5.98 -4.39 7.85
CA ILE A 100 -6.59 -3.48 8.83
C ILE A 100 -6.80 -2.09 8.24
N ASN A 101 -5.82 -1.55 7.52
CA ASN A 101 -5.90 -0.21 6.92
C ASN A 101 -7.01 -0.14 5.85
N ALA A 102 -7.19 -1.20 5.07
CA ALA A 102 -8.28 -1.32 4.11
C ALA A 102 -9.65 -1.32 4.80
N LEU A 103 -9.79 -2.08 5.88
CA LEU A 103 -11.02 -2.11 6.69
C LEU A 103 -11.33 -0.73 7.28
N LEU A 104 -10.34 -0.05 7.86
CA LEU A 104 -10.52 1.31 8.42
C LEU A 104 -10.95 2.30 7.35
N SER A 105 -10.31 2.27 6.18
CA SER A 105 -10.65 3.15 5.05
C SER A 105 -12.08 2.91 4.55
N GLN A 106 -12.48 1.65 4.40
CA GLN A 106 -13.83 1.28 3.99
C GLN A 106 -14.89 1.70 5.02
N ASN A 107 -14.61 1.51 6.32
CA ASN A 107 -15.49 1.93 7.40
C ASN A 107 -15.68 3.46 7.41
N GLY A 108 -14.60 4.21 7.20
CA GLY A 108 -14.66 5.66 7.03
C GLY A 108 -15.57 6.06 5.88
N ILE A 109 -15.40 5.48 4.70
CA ILE A 109 -16.25 5.75 3.52
C ILE A 109 -17.72 5.42 3.82
N ASN A 110 -18.00 4.26 4.42
CA ASN A 110 -19.36 3.83 4.75
C ASN A 110 -20.04 4.79 5.73
N PHE A 111 -19.32 5.25 6.76
CA PHE A 111 -19.86 6.20 7.73
C PHE A 111 -20.23 7.54 7.07
N HIS A 112 -19.34 8.10 6.24
CA HIS A 112 -19.65 9.33 5.50
C HIS A 112 -20.86 9.16 4.58
N HIS A 113 -20.99 8.02 3.90
CA HIS A 113 -22.17 7.71 3.08
C HIS A 113 -23.46 7.65 3.90
N GLN A 114 -23.43 7.04 5.08
CA GLN A 114 -24.60 6.98 5.98
C GLN A 114 -25.03 8.36 6.46
N ILE A 115 -24.07 9.23 6.81
CA ILE A 115 -24.38 10.60 7.21
C ILE A 115 -24.98 11.38 6.04
N LEU A 116 -24.37 11.30 4.86
CA LEU A 116 -24.88 11.97 3.66
C LEU A 116 -26.27 11.48 3.25
N SER A 117 -26.56 10.18 3.37
CA SER A 117 -27.90 9.67 3.05
C SER A 117 -28.98 10.18 4.01
N ILE A 118 -28.64 10.49 5.26
CA ILE A 118 -29.58 11.13 6.22
C ILE A 118 -29.78 12.60 5.88
N LEU A 119 -28.70 13.32 5.56
CA LEU A 119 -28.73 14.78 5.33
C LEU A 119 -29.31 15.17 3.97
N CYS A 120 -29.24 14.29 2.98
CA CYS A 120 -29.72 14.54 1.62
C CYS A 120 -31.24 14.38 1.49
N SER A 121 -31.86 15.19 0.64
CA SER A 121 -33.27 15.01 0.26
C SER A 121 -33.47 13.67 -0.49
N PRO A 122 -34.69 13.11 -0.55
CA PRO A 122 -34.94 11.82 -1.19
C PRO A 122 -34.42 11.68 -2.63
N ASP A 123 -34.41 12.77 -3.40
CA ASP A 123 -33.84 12.78 -4.76
C ASP A 123 -32.31 12.82 -4.78
N GLN A 124 -31.67 13.44 -3.79
CA GLN A 124 -30.22 13.44 -3.60
C GLN A 124 -29.71 12.10 -3.04
N GLN A 125 -30.52 11.40 -2.24
CA GLN A 125 -30.17 10.07 -1.69
C GLN A 125 -29.96 9.00 -2.78
N LYS A 126 -30.60 9.13 -3.96
CA LYS A 126 -30.42 8.20 -5.10
C LYS A 126 -28.98 8.15 -5.62
N VAL A 127 -28.18 9.19 -5.38
CA VAL A 127 -26.75 9.27 -5.74
C VAL A 127 -25.88 8.49 -4.75
N TYR A 128 -26.31 8.37 -3.49
CA TYR A 128 -25.54 7.76 -2.40
C TYR A 128 -25.98 6.33 -2.06
N ASN A 129 -27.20 5.92 -2.46
CA ASN A 129 -27.75 4.58 -2.19
C ASN A 129 -27.19 3.46 -3.10
N THR A 130 -26.17 3.73 -3.91
CA THR A 130 -25.57 2.77 -4.84
C THR A 130 -24.55 1.84 -4.18
N LYS A 131 -24.82 1.19 -3.04
CA LYS A 131 -23.93 0.13 -2.47
C LYS A 131 -22.40 0.41 -2.62
N GLY A 132 -21.94 1.63 -2.32
CA GLY A 132 -20.52 1.99 -2.45
C GLY A 132 -19.97 2.23 -3.88
N LYS A 133 -20.77 2.15 -4.94
CA LYS A 133 -20.41 2.63 -6.28
C LYS A 133 -20.80 4.09 -6.41
N VAL A 134 -19.89 5.00 -6.07
CA VAL A 134 -19.97 6.39 -6.51
C VAL A 134 -20.02 6.36 -8.04
N LYS A 135 -21.15 6.72 -8.64
CA LYS A 135 -21.20 6.89 -10.09
C LYS A 135 -20.24 8.02 -10.44
N GLU A 136 -19.32 7.71 -11.34
CA GLU A 136 -18.25 8.58 -11.82
C GLU A 136 -18.77 10.00 -12.14
N ASN A 137 -17.88 10.98 -11.93
CA ASN A 137 -18.03 12.44 -11.95
C ASN A 137 -18.93 13.09 -13.04
N LEU A 138 -19.41 12.35 -14.03
CA LEU A 138 -20.27 12.85 -15.11
C LEU A 138 -21.74 13.07 -14.70
N GLN A 139 -22.27 12.37 -13.68
CA GLN A 139 -23.68 12.53 -13.29
C GLN A 139 -23.93 13.54 -12.17
N VAL A 140 -22.91 13.89 -11.38
CA VAL A 140 -23.05 14.88 -10.29
C VAL A 140 -23.20 16.30 -10.84
N ASN A 141 -22.42 16.67 -11.87
CA ASN A 141 -22.53 17.99 -12.49
C ASN A 141 -23.90 18.23 -13.14
N GLN A 142 -24.55 17.17 -13.66
CA GLN A 142 -25.87 17.30 -14.29
C GLN A 142 -27.04 17.49 -13.31
N MET A 143 -26.84 17.23 -12.02
CA MET A 143 -27.87 17.46 -11.00
C MET A 143 -27.71 18.80 -10.27
N ILE A 144 -26.47 19.30 -10.12
CA ILE A 144 -26.23 20.61 -9.49
C ILE A 144 -26.71 21.74 -10.41
N ASP A 145 -26.55 21.61 -11.72
CA ASP A 145 -27.01 22.61 -12.71
C ASP A 145 -28.54 22.66 -12.92
N ARG A 146 -29.33 21.90 -12.15
CA ARG A 146 -30.81 21.95 -12.21
C ARG A 146 -31.47 22.51 -10.95
N VAL A 147 -30.68 22.90 -9.94
CA VAL A 147 -31.18 23.43 -8.66
C VAL A 147 -30.76 24.88 -8.43
N PHE A 148 -30.02 25.49 -9.36
CA PHE A 148 -29.73 26.93 -9.39
C PHE A 148 -30.15 27.56 -10.72
#